data_AF-A0A518K4L0-F1
#
_entry.id   AF-A0A518K4L0-F1
#
_cell.length_a   1.000
_cell.length_b   1.000
_cell.length_c   1.000
_cell.angle_alpha   90.00
_cell.angle_beta   90.00
_cell.angle_gamma   90.00
#
_symmetry.space_group_name_H-M   'P 1'
#
loop_
_entity.id
_entity.type
_entity.pdbx_description
1 polymer ?
#
loop_
_entity_poly.entity_id
_entity_poly.type
_entity_poly.pdbx_seq_one_letter_code
_entity_poly.pdbx_strand_id
1 'polypeptide(L)'
;MECDHVFVVLTAGPFPAGRPSDAAVNRHLMACAECRRIAEALRPYDEQTHEALTARERAALPRYRGVSRPVTTMAAVSPNGVAMAGNPGRPAASDWRRQFSVGGVESQVASFLLAPRPRTATMAEALSMLATLAIAAAAFWCLGMLAL
;
A
#
# COMPACT_ATOMS: atom_id res chain seq x y z
N MET A 1 14.78 -3.10 28.32
CA MET A 1 14.11 -2.75 27.05
C MET A 1 13.55 -4.03 26.47
N GLU A 2 12.26 -4.04 26.14
CA GLU A 2 11.54 -5.22 25.64
C GLU A 2 11.62 -5.29 24.11
N CYS A 3 11.54 -6.51 23.56
CA CYS A 3 11.61 -6.75 22.11
C CYS A 3 10.51 -5.99 21.35
N ASP A 4 9.29 -5.94 21.90
CA ASP A 4 8.15 -5.24 21.29
C ASP A 4 8.43 -3.74 21.10
N HIS A 5 9.08 -3.10 22.07
CA HIS A 5 9.45 -1.70 21.95
C HIS A 5 10.52 -1.49 20.88
N VAL A 6 11.48 -2.40 20.75
CA VAL A 6 12.49 -2.34 19.67
C VAL A 6 11.83 -2.50 18.31
N PHE A 7 10.89 -3.43 18.18
CA PHE A 7 10.12 -3.63 16.96
C PHE A 7 9.36 -2.37 16.54
N VAL A 8 8.69 -1.70 17.48
CA VAL A 8 7.99 -0.43 17.20
C VAL A 8 8.97 0.63 16.71
N VAL A 9 10.15 0.75 17.32
CA VAL A 9 11.14 1.74 16.87
C VAL A 9 11.66 1.43 15.48
N LEU A 10 11.96 0.16 15.18
CA LEU A 10 12.46 -0.26 13.85
C LEU A 10 11.44 -0.09 12.74
N THR A 11 10.14 -0.25 13.03
CA THR A 11 9.06 -0.12 12.05
C THR A 11 8.53 1.31 11.89
N ALA A 12 8.84 2.21 12.84
CA ALA A 12 8.38 3.60 12.81
C ALA A 12 9.09 4.47 11.75
N GLY A 13 10.20 4.01 11.18
CA GLY A 13 10.95 4.76 10.18
C GLY A 13 12.41 4.32 10.08
N PRO A 14 13.25 5.10 9.38
CA PRO A 14 14.66 4.77 9.25
C PRO A 14 15.34 4.78 10.61
N PHE A 15 16.11 3.74 10.89
CA PHE A 15 16.92 3.61 12.07
C PHE A 15 18.41 3.66 11.68
N PRO A 16 19.25 4.45 12.36
CA PRO A 16 18.95 5.34 13.49
C PRO A 16 18.23 6.65 13.09
N ALA A 17 17.40 7.18 13.98
CA ALA A 17 16.58 8.38 13.76
C ALA A 17 17.06 9.61 14.55
N GLY A 18 18.13 9.48 15.33
CA GLY A 18 18.66 10.54 16.20
C GLY A 18 17.87 10.72 17.51
N ARG A 19 17.05 9.74 17.90
CA ARG A 19 16.26 9.81 19.13
C ARG A 19 17.10 9.40 20.34
N PRO A 20 16.79 9.90 21.55
CA PRO A 20 17.52 9.51 22.77
C PRO A 20 17.40 8.00 23.08
N SER A 21 16.38 7.33 22.56
CA SER A 21 16.20 5.88 22.69
C SER A 21 17.13 5.04 21.81
N ASP A 22 17.76 5.63 20.79
CA ASP A 22 18.48 4.88 19.76
C ASP A 22 19.70 4.13 20.33
N ALA A 23 20.38 4.72 21.32
CA ALA A 23 21.48 4.07 22.01
C ALA A 23 21.04 2.82 22.78
N ALA A 24 19.85 2.85 23.38
CA ALA A 24 19.28 1.70 24.09
C ALA A 24 18.81 0.61 23.12
N VAL A 25 18.19 1.00 21.99
CA VAL A 25 17.82 0.07 20.91
C VAL A 25 19.05 -0.62 20.34
N ASN A 26 20.10 0.14 20.00
CA ASN A 26 21.33 -0.40 19.45
C ASN A 26 21.98 -1.42 20.39
N ARG A 27 22.02 -1.12 21.70
CA ARG A 27 22.52 -2.06 22.71
C ARG A 27 21.69 -3.34 22.76
N HIS A 28 20.37 -3.25 22.63
CA HIS A 28 19.50 -4.43 22.59
C HIS A 28 19.73 -5.26 21.33
N LEU A 29 19.91 -4.64 20.16
CA LEU A 29 20.21 -5.34 18.90
C LEU A 29 21.52 -6.12 18.96
N MET A 30 22.52 -5.61 19.69
CA MET A 30 23.79 -6.32 19.90
C MET A 30 23.64 -7.55 20.82
N ALA A 31 22.64 -7.55 21.70
CA ALA A 31 22.42 -8.63 22.68
C ALA A 31 21.35 -9.65 22.23
N CYS A 32 20.40 -9.26 21.38
CA CYS A 32 19.25 -10.07 20.98
C CYS A 32 19.30 -10.43 19.49
N ALA A 33 19.53 -11.72 19.20
CA ALA A 33 19.63 -12.22 17.83
C ALA A 33 18.33 -12.08 17.03
N GLU A 34 17.17 -12.20 17.68
CA GLU A 34 15.86 -12.10 17.02
C GLU A 34 15.59 -10.67 16.54
N CYS A 35 15.78 -9.68 17.42
CA CYS A 35 15.63 -8.27 17.05
C CYS A 35 16.62 -7.85 15.97
N ARG A 36 17.83 -8.43 15.96
CA ARG A 36 18.81 -8.22 14.88
C ARG A 36 18.36 -8.80 13.55
N ARG A 37 17.76 -10.00 13.53
CA ARG A 37 17.20 -10.60 12.32
C ARG A 37 16.08 -9.72 11.73
N ILE A 38 15.22 -9.19 12.60
CA ILE A 38 14.15 -8.26 12.19
C ILE A 38 14.77 -6.98 11.61
N ALA A 39 15.76 -6.39 12.27
CA ALA A 39 16.43 -5.20 11.78
C ALA A 39 17.06 -5.40 10.39
N GLU A 40 17.69 -6.56 10.14
CA GLU A 40 18.23 -6.88 8.82
C GLU A 40 17.14 -7.06 7.77
N ALA A 41 16.02 -7.69 8.12
CA ALA A 41 14.88 -7.85 7.21
C ALA A 41 14.20 -6.52 6.85
N LEU A 42 14.27 -5.53 7.74
CA LEU A 42 13.75 -4.17 7.52
C LEU A 42 14.77 -3.24 6.82
N ARG A 43 16.01 -3.70 6.63
CA ARG A 43 17.03 -2.91 5.96
C ARG A 43 16.57 -2.59 4.54
N PRO A 44 16.58 -1.31 4.12
CA PRO A 44 16.25 -0.95 2.76
C PRO A 44 17.13 -1.73 1.78
N TYR A 45 16.50 -2.32 0.76
CA TYR A 45 17.20 -3.06 -0.28
C TYR A 45 17.86 -2.07 -1.25
N ASP A 46 19.01 -1.54 -0.85
CA ASP A 46 19.71 -0.47 -1.59
C ASP A 46 20.38 -0.98 -2.89
N GLU A 47 20.54 -2.29 -3.06
CA GLU A 47 21.34 -2.86 -4.16
C GLU A 47 20.59 -3.01 -5.49
N GLN A 48 19.25 -2.87 -5.54
CA GLN A 48 18.49 -2.97 -6.80
C GLN A 48 17.29 -2.01 -6.83
N THR A 49 17.57 -0.72 -6.88
CA THR A 49 16.58 0.32 -7.23
C THR A 49 16.24 0.29 -8.73
N HIS A 50 15.81 -0.84 -9.28
CA HIS A 50 15.36 -0.87 -10.69
C HIS A 50 13.91 -0.38 -10.87
N GLU A 51 13.12 -0.31 -9.79
CA GLU A 51 11.70 0.11 -9.84
C GLU A 51 11.40 1.39 -9.04
N ALA A 52 12.44 2.08 -8.54
CA ALA A 52 12.24 3.36 -7.87
C ALA A 52 11.95 4.44 -8.91
N LEU A 53 10.75 5.00 -8.88
CA LEU A 53 10.39 6.15 -9.71
C LEU A 53 11.41 7.27 -9.53
N THR A 54 11.82 7.87 -10.64
CA THR A 54 12.69 9.05 -10.62
C THR A 54 12.03 10.19 -9.82
N ALA A 55 12.82 11.15 -9.33
CA ALA A 55 12.27 12.31 -8.63
C ALA A 55 11.20 13.05 -9.46
N ARG A 56 11.38 13.07 -10.79
CA ARG A 56 10.44 13.68 -11.74
C ARG A 56 9.13 12.91 -11.84
N GLU A 57 9.18 11.59 -11.96
CA GLU A 57 7.97 10.75 -12.02
C GLU A 57 7.20 10.79 -10.70
N ARG A 58 7.90 10.76 -9.56
CA ARG A 58 7.26 10.93 -8.23
C ARG A 58 6.55 12.28 -8.10
N ALA A 59 7.12 13.35 -8.66
CA ALA A 59 6.49 14.67 -8.66
C ALA A 59 5.24 14.74 -9.55
N ALA A 60 5.15 13.88 -10.57
CA ALA A 60 4.01 13.77 -11.47
C ALA A 60 2.85 12.93 -10.88
N LEU A 61 3.09 12.16 -9.81
CA LEU A 61 2.03 11.41 -9.15
C LEU A 61 1.04 12.35 -8.44
N PRO A 62 -0.27 12.04 -8.45
CA PRO A 62 -1.25 12.76 -7.65
C PRO A 62 -0.84 12.77 -6.18
N ARG A 63 -0.61 13.96 -5.63
CA ARG A 63 -0.35 14.09 -4.19
C ARG A 63 -1.63 13.80 -3.44
N TYR A 64 -1.60 12.81 -2.55
CA TYR A 64 -2.67 12.63 -1.57
C TYR A 64 -2.76 13.89 -0.70
N ARG A 65 -3.78 14.72 -0.94
CA ARG A 65 -4.01 15.97 -0.19
C ARG A 65 -4.73 15.75 1.13
N GLY A 66 -4.65 14.54 1.69
CA GLY A 66 -5.07 14.19 3.03
C GLY A 66 -6.22 15.03 3.55
N VAL A 67 -7.38 14.97 2.90
CA VAL A 67 -8.60 15.42 3.57
C VAL A 67 -8.89 14.31 4.56
N SER A 68 -8.24 14.37 5.72
CA SER A 68 -8.62 13.60 6.89
C SER A 68 -10.02 14.09 7.26
N ARG A 69 -11.04 13.55 6.58
CA ARG A 69 -12.40 13.65 7.06
C ARG A 69 -12.38 13.00 8.44
N PRO A 70 -12.72 13.72 9.52
CA PRO A 70 -12.99 13.04 10.77
C PRO A 70 -14.03 11.97 10.44
N VAL A 71 -13.71 10.73 10.75
CA VAL A 71 -14.70 9.66 10.74
C VAL A 71 -15.70 10.07 11.79
N THR A 72 -16.79 10.70 11.36
CA THR A 72 -17.96 10.89 12.20
C THR A 72 -18.40 9.48 12.55
N THR A 73 -18.05 9.03 13.74
CA THR A 73 -18.54 7.80 14.32
C THR A 73 -20.06 7.92 14.26
N MET A 74 -20.69 7.23 13.30
CA MET A 74 -22.13 7.05 13.35
C MET A 74 -22.39 6.31 14.64
N ALA A 75 -22.86 7.07 15.63
CA ALA A 75 -23.34 6.57 16.88
C ALA A 75 -24.44 5.54 16.58
N ALA A 76 -24.15 4.31 17.01
CA ALA A 76 -25.06 3.27 17.45
C ALA A 76 -26.49 3.30 16.89
N VAL A 77 -26.78 2.37 15.98
CA VAL A 77 -28.04 1.63 16.05
C VAL A 77 -27.69 0.20 16.42
N SER A 78 -27.83 -0.13 17.69
CA SER A 78 -28.07 -1.51 18.13
C SER A 78 -29.24 -1.49 19.10
N PRO A 79 -30.37 -2.15 18.79
CA PRO A 79 -31.57 -2.11 19.62
C PRO A 79 -31.53 -3.07 20.81
N ASN A 80 -30.43 -3.80 21.05
CA ASN A 80 -30.36 -4.76 22.15
C ASN A 80 -29.25 -4.40 23.14
N GLY A 81 -29.64 -3.70 24.19
CA GLY A 81 -28.80 -3.43 25.34
C GLY A 81 -28.55 -4.67 26.19
N VAL A 82 -27.34 -4.76 26.75
CA VAL A 82 -27.11 -5.10 28.16
C VAL A 82 -25.90 -4.28 28.61
N ALA A 83 -26.15 -3.29 29.48
CA ALA A 83 -25.10 -2.59 30.18
C ALA A 83 -24.52 -3.53 31.26
N MET A 84 -23.22 -3.80 31.20
CA MET A 84 -22.48 -4.39 32.32
C MET A 84 -21.44 -3.38 32.81
N ALA A 85 -21.56 -3.10 34.09
CA ALA A 85 -20.87 -2.08 34.85
C ALA A 85 -19.35 -2.30 34.93
N GLY A 86 -18.63 -1.19 35.15
CA GLY A 86 -17.18 -1.11 35.10
C GLY A 86 -16.43 -1.89 36.19
N ASN A 87 -15.19 -2.25 35.84
CA ASN A 87 -14.19 -2.72 36.78
C ASN A 87 -13.00 -1.71 36.77
N PRO A 88 -12.78 -0.93 37.84
CA PRO A 88 -11.65 -0.02 37.92
C PRO A 88 -10.46 -0.76 38.55
N GLY A 89 -9.57 -1.31 37.73
CA GLY A 89 -8.45 -2.07 38.29
C GLY A 89 -7.47 -2.71 37.32
N ARG A 90 -7.21 -2.13 36.14
CA ARG A 90 -6.17 -2.66 35.25
C ARG A 90 -5.32 -1.53 34.67
N PRO A 91 -3.98 -1.56 34.83
CA PRO A 91 -3.10 -0.52 34.29
C PRO A 91 -3.28 -0.47 32.77
N ALA A 92 -3.30 0.76 32.24
CA ALA A 92 -3.57 1.09 30.85
C ALA A 92 -2.75 0.20 29.90
N ALA A 93 -3.40 -0.83 29.37
CA ALA A 93 -2.90 -1.61 28.26
C ALA A 93 -2.86 -0.67 27.04
N SER A 94 -1.69 -0.08 26.85
CA SER A 94 -1.19 0.60 25.65
C SER A 94 -2.24 0.92 24.57
N ASP A 95 -2.63 2.20 24.51
CA ASP A 95 -3.65 2.75 23.60
C ASP A 95 -3.39 2.51 22.10
N TRP A 96 -2.23 1.97 21.71
CA TRP A 96 -1.94 1.62 20.30
C TRP A 96 -2.97 0.63 19.74
N ARG A 97 -3.53 -0.28 20.56
CA ARG A 97 -4.51 -1.27 20.09
C ARG A 97 -5.83 -0.63 19.65
N ARG A 98 -6.19 0.53 20.22
CA ARG A 98 -7.35 1.33 19.78
C ARG A 98 -7.04 2.18 18.55
N GLN A 99 -5.79 2.58 18.37
CA GLN A 99 -5.37 3.36 17.22
C GLN A 99 -5.34 2.53 15.92
N PHE A 100 -5.11 1.22 16.03
CA PHE A 100 -5.07 0.28 14.90
C PHE A 100 -6.23 -0.72 14.88
N SER A 101 -7.34 -0.47 15.57
CA SER A 101 -8.52 -1.35 15.43
C SER A 101 -9.05 -1.23 13.99
N VAL A 102 -8.67 -2.19 13.16
CA VAL A 102 -9.12 -2.45 11.80
C VAL A 102 -10.59 -2.89 11.86
N GLY A 103 -11.48 -1.94 12.15
CA GLY A 103 -12.93 -2.13 12.18
C GLY A 103 -13.64 -1.79 10.87
N GLY A 104 -12.90 -1.59 9.77
CA GLY A 104 -13.48 -1.09 8.52
C GLY A 104 -12.62 -1.30 7.27
N VAL A 105 -11.79 -2.34 7.23
CA VAL A 105 -10.95 -2.61 6.06
C VAL A 105 -11.74 -3.30 4.92
N GLU A 106 -12.89 -3.90 5.20
CA GLU A 106 -13.69 -4.54 4.14
C GLU A 106 -14.19 -3.55 3.07
N SER A 107 -14.49 -2.29 3.43
CA SER A 107 -15.03 -1.33 2.45
C SER A 107 -13.97 -0.63 1.60
N GLN A 108 -12.70 -0.64 2.00
CA GLN A 108 -11.63 0.03 1.23
C GLN A 108 -11.02 -0.87 0.15
N VAL A 109 -11.09 -2.20 0.30
CA VAL A 109 -10.63 -3.14 -0.74
C VAL A 109 -11.50 -3.06 -2.00
N ALA A 110 -12.80 -2.74 -1.85
CA ALA A 110 -13.72 -2.59 -2.97
C ALA A 110 -13.33 -1.45 -3.94
N SER A 111 -12.70 -0.38 -3.44
CA SER A 111 -12.32 0.78 -4.27
C SER A 111 -11.07 0.53 -5.13
N PHE A 112 -10.22 -0.43 -4.76
CA PHE A 112 -9.04 -0.79 -5.57
C PHE A 112 -9.37 -1.76 -6.71
N LEU A 113 -10.52 -2.43 -6.65
CA LEU A 113 -10.93 -3.40 -7.69
C LEU A 113 -11.65 -2.76 -8.89
N LEU A 114 -11.93 -1.45 -8.85
CA LEU A 114 -12.69 -0.76 -9.90
C LEU A 114 -11.88 0.27 -10.69
N ALA A 115 -10.58 0.40 -10.45
CA ALA A 115 -9.74 1.17 -11.37
C ALA A 115 -9.66 0.39 -12.70
N PRO A 116 -10.21 0.92 -13.82
CA PRO A 116 -10.04 0.27 -15.11
C PRO A 116 -8.54 0.29 -15.43
N ARG A 117 -7.91 -0.89 -15.36
CA ARG A 117 -6.55 -1.05 -15.87
C ARG A 117 -6.55 -0.56 -17.31
N PRO A 118 -5.71 0.42 -17.69
CA PRO A 118 -5.47 0.66 -19.11
C PRO A 118 -4.94 -0.66 -19.65
N ARG A 119 -5.71 -1.31 -20.53
CA ARG A 119 -5.25 -2.47 -21.28
C ARG A 119 -4.00 -2.01 -22.01
N THR A 120 -2.84 -2.46 -21.54
CA THR A 120 -1.62 -2.42 -22.33
C THR A 120 -1.93 -3.27 -23.55
N ALA A 121 -2.26 -2.62 -24.67
CA ALA A 121 -2.49 -3.27 -25.93
C ALA A 121 -1.25 -4.13 -26.20
N THR A 122 -1.39 -5.44 -26.03
CA THR A 122 -0.32 -6.37 -26.34
C THR A 122 0.01 -6.19 -27.83
N MET A 123 1.28 -6.19 -28.20
CA MET A 123 1.70 -5.98 -29.61
C MET A 123 0.95 -6.89 -30.61
N ALA A 124 0.39 -8.01 -30.13
CA ALA A 124 -0.49 -8.90 -30.90
C ALA A 124 -1.79 -8.23 -31.42
N GLU A 125 -2.43 -7.35 -30.64
CA GLU A 125 -3.66 -6.64 -31.08
C GLU A 125 -3.36 -5.60 -32.17
N ALA A 126 -2.22 -4.92 -32.08
CA ALA A 126 -1.77 -3.97 -33.10
C ALA A 126 -1.46 -4.67 -34.43
N LEU A 127 -0.85 -5.85 -34.39
CA LEU A 127 -0.59 -6.66 -35.58
C LEU A 127 -1.88 -7.18 -36.22
N SER A 128 -2.88 -7.56 -35.41
CA SER A 128 -4.19 -7.98 -35.91
C SER A 128 -4.90 -6.85 -36.66
N MET A 129 -4.91 -5.62 -36.11
CA MET A 129 -5.54 -4.48 -36.79
C MET A 129 -4.84 -4.14 -38.12
N LEU A 130 -3.50 -4.16 -38.14
CA LEU A 130 -2.75 -3.92 -39.37
C LEU A 130 -3.03 -4.97 -40.46
N ALA A 131 -3.14 -6.25 -40.09
CA ALA A 131 -3.47 -7.31 -41.02
C ALA A 131 -4.87 -7.12 -41.63
N THR A 132 -5.88 -6.76 -40.82
CA THR A 132 -7.25 -6.53 -41.33
C THR A 132 -7.33 -5.34 -42.29
N LEU A 133 -6.61 -4.25 -42.02
CA LEU A 133 -6.53 -3.10 -42.91
C LEU A 133 -5.85 -3.45 -44.24
N ALA A 134 -4.78 -4.24 -44.21
CA ALA A 134 -4.10 -4.68 -45.42
C ALA A 134 -5.00 -5.55 -46.31
N ILE A 135 -5.76 -6.47 -45.72
CA ILE A 135 -6.71 -7.32 -46.45
C ILE A 135 -7.85 -6.48 -47.06
N ALA A 136 -8.41 -5.53 -46.31
CA ALA A 136 -9.46 -4.65 -46.81
C ALA A 136 -8.98 -3.78 -47.98
N ALA A 137 -7.76 -3.24 -47.89
CA ALA A 137 -7.16 -2.47 -48.97
C ALA A 137 -6.96 -3.31 -50.24
N ALA A 138 -6.45 -4.54 -50.09
CA ALA A 138 -6.27 -5.46 -51.22
C ALA A 138 -7.60 -5.84 -51.89
N ALA A 139 -8.64 -6.12 -51.09
CA ALA A 139 -9.97 -6.43 -51.61
C ALA A 139 -10.58 -5.24 -52.40
N PHE A 140 -10.39 -4.01 -51.90
CA PHE A 140 -10.84 -2.80 -52.58
C PHE A 140 -10.12 -2.58 -53.91
N TRP A 141 -8.81 -2.83 -53.95
CA TRP A 141 -8.01 -2.78 -55.19
C TRP A 141 -8.46 -3.83 -56.21
N CYS A 142 -8.69 -5.07 -55.79
CA CYS A 142 -9.17 -6.12 -56.70
C CYS A 142 -10.57 -5.83 -57.25
N LEU A 143 -11.49 -5.33 -56.42
CA LEU A 143 -12.82 -4.94 -56.86
C LEU A 143 -12.79 -3.75 -57.83
N GLY A 144 -11.90 -2.77 -57.59
CA GLY A 144 -11.71 -1.64 -58.49
C GLY A 144 -11.14 -2.04 -59.86
N MET A 145 -10.22 -3.00 -59.90
CA MET A 145 -9.66 -3.53 -61.16
C MET A 145 -10.65 -4.40 -61.96
N LEU A 146 -11.61 -5.04 -61.29
CA LEU A 146 -12.67 -5.82 -61.95
C LEU A 146 -13.81 -4.95 -62.50
N ALA A 147 -13.92 -3.70 -62.04
CA ALA A 147 -14.95 -2.75 -62.46
C ALA A 147 -14.51 -1.83 -63.61
N LEU A 148 -13.26 -1.95 -64.09
CA LEU A 148 -12.71 -1.24 -65.24
C LEU A 148 -12.65 -2.14 -66.47
#